data_AF-A0A7Y3EEB5-F1
#
_entry.id   AF-A0A7Y3EEB5-F1
#
_cell.length_a   1.000
_cell.length_b   1.000
_cell.length_c   1.000
_cell.angle_alpha   90.00
_cell.angle_beta   90.00
_cell.angle_gamma   90.00
#
_symmetry.space_group_name_H-M   'P 1'
#
loop_
_entity.id
_entity.type
_entity.pdbx_description
1 polymer ?
#
loop_
_entity_poly.entity_id
_entity_poly.type
_entity_poly.pdbx_seq_one_letter_code
_entity_poly.pdbx_strand_id
1 'polypeptide(L)'
;MESPSPGISLPASTFVHLRAALTDVCGQRRAIQALQAAGFAAGESIAALLVTEAEAAAGTFWRRMGAHFEHSGWGSLHHAAPHPGVEVLSSPDWSE
;
A
#
# COMPACT_ATOMS: atom_id res chain seq x y z
N MET A 1 17.47 -4.61 -15.97
CA MET A 1 17.30 -3.70 -14.82
C MET A 1 16.22 -2.72 -15.23
N GLU A 2 14.95 -3.06 -14.99
CA GLU A 2 13.84 -2.15 -15.30
C GLU A 2 13.98 -0.90 -14.44
N SER A 3 13.81 0.27 -15.07
CA SER A 3 13.79 1.54 -14.35
C SER A 3 12.53 1.56 -13.46
N PRO A 4 12.58 2.12 -12.23
CA PRO A 4 11.39 2.24 -11.41
C PRO A 4 10.32 3.01 -12.20
N SER A 5 9.11 2.45 -12.27
CA SER A 5 7.98 3.11 -12.93
C SER A 5 7.80 4.52 -12.35
N PRO A 6 7.63 5.56 -13.20
CA PRO A 6 7.46 6.92 -12.71
C PRO A 6 6.19 7.01 -11.85
N GLY A 7 6.33 7.57 -10.65
CA GLY A 7 5.20 7.87 -9.77
C GLY A 7 4.50 9.16 -10.15
N ILE A 8 3.22 9.28 -9.80
CA ILE A 8 2.44 10.51 -9.94
C ILE A 8 1.86 10.91 -8.59
N SER A 9 1.86 12.21 -8.28
CA SER A 9 1.18 12.75 -7.09
C SER A 9 -0.21 13.22 -7.48
N LEU A 10 -1.21 12.74 -6.74
CA LEU A 10 -2.61 13.10 -6.94
C LEU A 10 -3.20 13.62 -5.63
N PRO A 11 -4.10 14.63 -5.67
CA PRO A 11 -4.91 14.97 -4.49
C PRO A 11 -5.72 13.77 -4.02
N ALA A 12 -5.85 13.58 -2.70
CA ALA A 12 -6.62 12.46 -2.14
C ALA A 12 -8.09 12.45 -2.63
N SER A 13 -8.66 13.62 -2.92
CA SER A 13 -10.00 13.75 -3.49
C SER A 13 -10.17 13.03 -4.84
N THR A 14 -9.09 12.82 -5.60
CA THR A 14 -9.12 12.04 -6.85
C THR A 14 -9.59 10.61 -6.60
N PHE A 15 -9.19 9.97 -5.50
CA PHE A 15 -9.63 8.61 -5.17
C PHE A 15 -11.11 8.56 -4.74
N VAL A 16 -11.62 9.62 -4.11
CA VAL A 16 -13.04 9.76 -3.78
C VAL A 16 -13.88 9.81 -5.06
N HIS A 17 -13.46 10.62 -6.03
CA HIS A 17 -14.14 10.71 -7.33
C HIS A 17 -14.03 9.40 -8.13
N LEU A 18 -12.87 8.75 -8.11
CA LEU A 18 -12.67 7.45 -8.77
C LEU A 18 -13.58 6.37 -8.18
N ARG A 19 -13.66 6.27 -6.84
CA ARG A 19 -14.55 5.33 -6.16
C ARG A 19 -16.02 5.60 -6.49
N ALA A 20 -16.43 6.87 -6.54
CA ALA A 20 -17.79 7.25 -6.90
C ALA A 20 -18.12 6.85 -8.35
N ALA A 21 -17.24 7.16 -9.31
CA ALA A 21 -17.39 6.79 -10.71
C ALA A 21 -17.45 5.27 -10.91
N LEU A 22 -16.56 4.51 -10.25
CA LEU A 22 -16.58 3.05 -10.29
C LEU A 22 -17.87 2.49 -9.69
N THR A 23 -18.36 3.08 -8.60
CA THR A 23 -19.62 2.68 -7.96
C THR A 23 -20.81 2.87 -8.88
N ASP A 24 -20.86 3.99 -9.60
CA ASP A 24 -21.91 4.29 -10.58
C ASP A 24 -21.91 3.28 -11.76
N VAL A 25 -20.72 2.97 -12.29
CA VAL A 25 -20.57 2.07 -13.45
C VAL A 25 -20.83 0.61 -13.12
N CYS A 26 -20.32 0.09 -11.99
CA CYS A 26 -20.33 -1.34 -11.71
C CYS A 26 -20.98 -1.77 -10.39
N GLY A 27 -21.50 -0.81 -9.61
CA GLY A 27 -22.08 -1.04 -8.29
C GLY A 27 -21.04 -1.12 -7.17
N GLN A 28 -21.45 -0.77 -5.96
CA GLN A 28 -20.57 -0.61 -4.79
C GLN A 28 -19.66 -1.80 -4.52
N ARG A 29 -20.21 -3.03 -4.54
CA ARG A 29 -19.42 -4.24 -4.22
C ARG A 29 -18.27 -4.46 -5.22
N ARG A 30 -18.56 -4.32 -6.53
CA ARG A 30 -17.53 -4.53 -7.57
C ARG A 30 -16.52 -3.39 -7.57
N ALA A 31 -16.95 -2.16 -7.29
CA ALA A 31 -16.04 -1.04 -7.13
C ALA A 31 -15.04 -1.26 -5.98
N ILE A 32 -15.51 -1.72 -4.83
CA ILE A 32 -14.64 -2.08 -3.70
C ILE A 32 -13.65 -3.19 -4.09
N GLN A 33 -14.13 -4.25 -4.73
CA GLN A 33 -13.26 -5.36 -5.16
C GLN A 33 -12.20 -4.91 -6.17
N ALA A 34 -12.56 -4.02 -7.10
CA ALA A 34 -11.62 -3.47 -8.08
C ALA A 34 -10.55 -2.59 -7.41
N LEU A 35 -10.94 -1.74 -6.46
CA LEU A 35 -10.01 -0.90 -5.70
C LEU A 35 -9.08 -1.76 -4.83
N GLN A 36 -9.59 -2.81 -4.18
CA GLN A 36 -8.78 -3.76 -3.42
C GLN A 36 -7.77 -4.48 -4.31
N ALA A 37 -8.18 -4.93 -5.50
CA ALA A 37 -7.28 -5.56 -6.46
C ALA A 37 -6.19 -4.61 -6.95
N ALA A 38 -6.54 -3.34 -7.20
CA ALA A 38 -5.58 -2.31 -7.58
C ALA A 38 -4.58 -2.02 -6.45
N GLY A 39 -5.05 -1.90 -5.20
CA GLY A 39 -4.21 -1.73 -4.03
C GLY A 39 -3.25 -2.91 -3.80
N PHE A 40 -3.75 -4.14 -3.96
CA PHE A 40 -2.93 -5.35 -3.85
C PHE A 40 -1.81 -5.37 -4.90
N ALA A 41 -2.13 -5.13 -6.18
CA ALA A 41 -1.14 -5.11 -7.25
C ALA A 41 -0.09 -3.98 -7.08
N ALA A 42 -0.51 -2.82 -6.57
CA ALA A 42 0.42 -1.75 -6.19
C ALA A 42 1.36 -2.19 -5.07
N GLY A 43 0.81 -2.83 -4.03
CA GLY A 43 1.58 -3.38 -2.91
C GLY A 43 2.60 -4.44 -3.34
N GLU A 44 2.23 -5.35 -4.24
CA GLU A 44 3.15 -6.35 -4.81
C GLU A 44 4.32 -5.68 -5.55
N SER A 45 4.03 -4.66 -6.35
CA SER A 45 5.04 -3.91 -7.10
C SER A 45 6.01 -3.20 -6.15
N ILE A 46 5.51 -2.58 -5.08
CA ILE A 46 6.34 -1.92 -4.06
C ILE A 46 7.18 -2.97 -3.32
N ALA A 47 6.58 -4.09 -2.90
CA ALA A 47 7.28 -5.15 -2.20
C ALA A 47 8.45 -5.70 -3.05
N ALA A 48 8.24 -5.92 -4.35
CA ALA A 48 9.27 -6.38 -5.27
C ALA A 48 10.47 -5.40 -5.37
N LEU A 49 10.23 -4.08 -5.29
CA LEU A 49 11.29 -3.07 -5.28
C LEU A 49 12.06 -3.03 -3.95
N LEU A 50 11.37 -3.31 -2.84
CA LEU A 50 11.97 -3.26 -1.49
C LEU A 50 12.79 -4.52 -1.16
N VAL A 51 12.47 -5.65 -1.81
CA VAL A 51 13.19 -6.93 -1.70
C VAL A 51 14.33 -6.95 -2.73
N THR A 52 15.41 -6.22 -2.46
CA THR A 52 16.54 -6.08 -3.39
C THR A 52 17.91 -6.55 -2.88
N GLU A 53 17.98 -7.33 -1.81
CA GLU A 53 19.13 -8.18 -1.49
C GLU A 53 18.65 -9.47 -0.80
N ALA A 54 19.50 -10.50 -0.83
CA ALA A 54 19.25 -11.82 -0.23
C ALA A 54 18.65 -11.68 1.19
N GLU A 55 17.33 -11.86 1.25
CA GLU A 55 16.50 -11.88 2.46
C GLU A 55 16.75 -10.73 3.42
N ALA A 56 16.30 -9.53 3.06
CA ALA A 56 16.11 -8.47 4.04
C ALA A 56 15.30 -9.02 5.22
N ALA A 57 15.91 -9.07 6.41
CA ALA A 57 15.23 -9.47 7.64
C ALA A 57 13.89 -8.74 7.76
N ALA A 58 12.83 -9.43 8.21
CA ALA A 58 11.46 -8.92 8.22
C ALA A 58 11.34 -7.48 8.77
N GLY A 59 12.10 -7.14 9.82
CA GLY A 59 12.13 -5.77 10.37
C GLY A 59 12.67 -4.70 9.40
N THR A 60 13.65 -5.03 8.54
CA THR A 60 14.14 -4.10 7.52
C THR A 60 13.11 -3.90 6.41
N PHE A 61 12.42 -4.97 6.00
CA PHE A 61 11.32 -4.88 5.03
C PHE A 61 10.22 -3.94 5.55
N TRP A 62 9.71 -4.19 6.76
CA TRP A 62 8.63 -3.39 7.32
C TRP A 62 9.01 -1.93 7.55
N ARG A 63 10.24 -1.66 7.99
CA ARG A 63 10.75 -0.29 8.10
C ARG A 63 10.78 0.43 6.75
N ARG A 64 11.23 -0.25 5.68
CA ARG A 64 11.25 0.33 4.33
C ARG A 64 9.84 0.55 3.79
N MET A 65 8.92 -0.38 4.06
CA MET A 65 7.51 -0.24 3.69
C MET A 65 6.87 0.96 4.39
N GLY A 66 7.09 1.13 5.71
CA GLY A 66 6.60 2.29 6.44
C GLY A 66 7.15 3.61 5.91
N ALA A 67 8.45 3.69 5.65
CA ALA A 67 9.06 4.87 5.04
C ALA A 67 8.48 5.18 3.65
N HIS A 68 8.13 4.16 2.86
CA HIS A 68 7.49 4.35 1.57
C HIS A 68 6.07 4.91 1.69
N PHE A 69 5.27 4.40 2.64
CA PHE A 69 3.91 4.89 2.91
C PHE A 69 3.93 6.36 3.34
N GLU A 70 4.81 6.71 4.28
CA GLU A 70 4.97 8.09 4.75
C GLU A 70 5.42 9.02 3.62
N HIS A 71 6.43 8.61 2.84
CA HIS A 71 6.92 9.41 1.71
C HIS A 71 5.86 9.60 0.62
N SER A 72 5.00 8.62 0.42
CA SER A 72 3.92 8.66 -0.59
C SER A 72 2.66 9.38 -0.08
N GLY A 73 2.62 9.78 1.19
CA GLY A 73 1.45 10.39 1.81
C GLY A 73 0.27 9.44 1.99
N TRP A 74 0.51 8.13 2.06
CA TRP A 74 -0.52 7.09 2.25
C TRP A 74 -0.84 6.82 3.72
N GLY A 75 -0.16 7.54 4.61
CA GLY A 75 -0.27 7.40 6.06
C GLY A 75 0.97 6.72 6.66
N SER A 76 0.84 6.37 7.93
CA SER A 76 1.84 5.68 8.73
C SER A 76 1.58 4.18 8.79
N LEU A 77 2.65 3.39 8.80
CA LEU A 77 2.58 1.94 8.92
C LEU A 77 3.54 1.49 10.03
N HIS A 78 2.99 0.84 11.06
CA HIS A 78 3.75 0.37 12.21
C HIS A 78 3.73 -1.15 12.27
N HIS A 79 4.93 -1.74 12.22
CA HIS A 79 5.13 -3.17 12.47
C HIS A 79 5.67 -3.38 13.88
N ALA A 80 5.12 -4.37 14.59
CA ALA A 80 5.60 -4.82 15.87
C ALA A 80 5.56 -6.36 15.95
N ALA A 81 6.54 -6.95 16.62
CA ALA A 81 6.59 -8.39 16.89
C ALA A 81 6.53 -8.63 18.41
N PRO A 82 5.35 -8.52 19.05
CA PRO A 82 5.22 -8.59 20.51
C PRO A 82 5.56 -9.96 21.09
N HIS A 83 5.49 -11.03 20.29
CA HIS A 83 5.82 -12.39 20.69
C HIS A 83 6.39 -13.18 19.50
N PRO A 84 7.31 -14.15 19.71
CA PRO A 84 7.70 -15.08 18.66
C PRO A 84 6.49 -15.72 17.94
N GLY A 85 6.43 -15.56 16.62
CA GLY A 85 5.33 -16.08 15.79
C GLY A 85 4.07 -15.21 15.73
N VAL A 86 4.03 -14.07 16.45
CA VAL A 86 2.96 -13.09 16.35
C VAL A 86 3.54 -11.76 15.87
N GLU A 87 3.09 -11.33 14.71
CA GLU A 87 3.40 -10.02 14.16
C GLU A 87 2.13 -9.18 14.08
N VAL A 88 2.27 -7.88 14.34
CA VAL A 88 1.20 -6.89 14.33
C VAL A 88 1.57 -5.82 13.33
N LEU A 89 0.64 -5.49 12.45
CA LEU A 89 0.73 -4.38 11.52
C LEU A 89 -0.43 -3.43 11.80
N SER A 90 -0.15 -2.15 12.02
CA SER A 90 -1.17 -1.12 12.24
C SER A 90 -0.92 0.09 11.36
N SER A 91 -2.00 0.76 10.97
CA SER A 91 -1.99 2.02 10.24
C SER A 91 -3.11 2.92 10.81
N PRO A 92 -2.80 3.82 11.75
CA PRO A 92 -3.79 4.59 12.50
C PRO A 92 -4.46 5.69 11.68
N ASP A 93 -3.86 6.09 10.57
CA ASP A 93 -4.25 7.16 9.66
C ASP A 93 -4.58 6.64 8.25
N TRP A 94 -4.77 5.32 8.11
CA TRP A 94 -5.30 4.73 6.89
C TRP A 94 -6.66 5.34 6.56
N SER A 95 -6.81 5.84 5.34
CA SER A 95 -7.96 6.65 4.93
C SER A 95 -9.15 5.87 4.37
N GLU A 96 -9.20 4.53 4.50
CA GLU A 96 -10.41 3.75 4.18
C GLU A 96 -11.39 3.58 5.34
#